data_AF-D8MV30-F1
#
_entry.id   AF-D8MV30-F1
#
_cell.length_a   1.000
_cell.length_b   1.000
_cell.length_c   1.000
_cell.angle_alpha   90.00
_cell.angle_beta   90.00
_cell.angle_gamma   90.00
#
_symmetry.space_group_name_H-M   'P 1'
#
loop_
_entity.id
_entity.type
_entity.pdbx_description
1 polymer ?
#
loop_
_entity_poly.entity_id
_entity_poly.type
_entity_poly.pdbx_seq_one_letter_code
_entity_poly.pdbx_strand_id
1 'polypeptide(L)' 'MKVNHDFTLAEANRWIEHYQGSFRDISTEEGERRMFHLFNHNNGGR' A
#
# COMPACT_ATOMS: atom_id res chain seq x y z
N MET A 1 16.18 -12.02 11.25
CA MET A 1 15.10 -11.54 12.15
C MET A 1 13.98 -11.00 11.27
N LYS A 2 12.74 -11.43 11.50
CA LYS A 2 11.57 -10.85 10.83
C LYS A 2 11.11 -9.68 11.69
N VAL A 3 11.32 -8.46 11.23
CA VAL A 3 10.82 -7.24 11.87
C VAL A 3 9.35 -7.10 11.43
N ASN A 4 8.42 -7.39 12.33
CA ASN A 4 7.03 -7.02 12.12
C ASN A 4 6.90 -5.55 12.55
N HIS A 5 6.36 -4.72 11.66
CA HIS A 5 6.05 -3.34 11.97
C HIS A 5 4.58 -3.26 12.37
N ASP A 6 4.31 -2.82 13.60
CA ASP A 6 2.96 -2.52 14.06
C ASP A 6 2.65 -1.06 13.70
N PHE A 7 1.97 -0.84 12.57
CA PHE A 7 1.54 0.48 12.13
C PHE A 7 0.07 0.73 12.43
N THR A 8 -0.25 1.96 12.82
CA THR A 8 -1.59 2.50 12.66
C THR A 8 -1.96 2.61 11.18
N LEU A 9 -3.26 2.74 10.87
CA LEU A 9 -3.73 2.92 9.49
C LEU A 9 -3.10 4.16 8.83
N ALA A 10 -3.00 5.27 9.57
CA ALA A 10 -2.33 6.48 9.10
C ALA A 10 -0.84 6.26 8.75
N GLU A 11 -0.11 5.55 9.61
CA GLU A 11 1.31 5.26 9.40
C GLU A 11 1.51 4.34 8.18
N ALA A 12 0.65 3.33 8.04
CA ALA A 12 0.67 2.44 6.88
C ALA A 12 0.44 3.21 5.57
N ASN A 13 -0.55 4.10 5.54
CA ASN A 13 -0.84 4.91 4.35
C ASN A 13 0.35 5.79 3.94
N ARG A 14 0.95 6.50 4.91
CA ARG A 14 2.13 7.35 4.65
C ARG A 14 3.31 6.53 4.15
N TRP A 15 3.51 5.33 4.70
CA TRP A 15 4.58 4.44 4.26
C TRP A 15 4.37 3.98 2.81
N ILE A 16 3.15 3.56 2.44
CA ILE A 16 2.84 3.12 1.07
C ILE A 16 3.03 4.27 0.07
N GLU A 17 2.48 5.45 0.37
CA GLU A 17 2.58 6.63 -0.49
C GLU A 17 4.04 7.07 -0.73
N HIS A 18 4.89 6.99 0.30
CA HIS A 18 6.25 7.49 0.22
C HIS A 18 7.23 6.48 -0.38
N TYR A 19 7.03 5.19 -0.13
CA TYR A 19 8.04 4.16 -0.43
C TYR A 19 7.64 3.17 -1.51
N GLN A 20 6.38 3.11 -1.95
CA GLN A 20 5.90 2.05 -2.85
C GLN A 20 5.12 2.61 -4.05
N GLY A 21 5.85 3.02 -5.09
CA GLY A 21 5.26 3.60 -6.32
C GLY A 21 4.41 2.64 -7.17
N SER A 22 4.41 1.34 -6.87
CA SER A 22 3.58 0.35 -7.58
C SER A 22 2.15 0.24 -7.03
N PHE A 23 1.86 0.86 -5.89
CA PHE A 23 0.51 0.85 -5.32
C PHE A 23 -0.27 2.07 -5.77
N ARG A 24 -1.55 1.86 -6.10
CA ARG A 24 -2.52 2.93 -6.38
C ARG A 24 -3.66 2.86 -5.40
N ASP A 25 -4.03 4.01 -4.84
CA ASP A 25 -5.19 4.11 -3.98
C ASP A 25 -6.48 3.94 -4.80
N ILE A 26 -7.36 3.06 -4.33
CA ILE A 26 -8.68 2.77 -4.90
C ILE A 26 -9.78 2.83 -3.85
N SER A 27 -9.54 3.51 -2.71
CA SER A 27 -10.56 3.72 -1.69
C SER A 27 -11.78 4.47 -2.24
N THR A 28 -12.97 3.98 -1.93
CA THR A 28 -14.25 4.63 -2.28
C THR A 28 -14.76 5.57 -1.20
N GLU A 29 -14.16 5.51 -0.01
CA GLU A 29 -14.54 6.27 1.18
C GLU A 29 -13.33 7.06 1.67
N GLU A 30 -13.60 8.25 2.21
CA GLU A 30 -12.57 9.09 2.83
C GLU A 30 -12.14 8.51 4.19
N GLY A 31 -10.85 8.66 4.52
CA GLY A 31 -10.30 8.29 5.82
C GLY A 31 -9.03 7.46 5.74
N GLU A 32 -8.63 6.92 6.89
CA GLU A 32 -7.37 6.17 7.03
C GLU A 32 -7.49 4.71 6.59
N ARG A 33 -8.72 4.18 6.50
CA ARG A 33 -8.96 2.82 6.01
C ARG A 33 -8.94 2.83 4.48
N ARG A 34 -7.73 2.88 3.92
CA ARG A 34 -7.53 2.89 2.46
C ARG A 34 -7.35 1.50 1.90
N MET A 35 -7.71 1.36 0.63
CA MET A 35 -7.56 0.13 -0.14
C MET A 35 -6.64 0.41 -1.31
N PHE A 36 -5.55 -0.34 -1.43
CA PHE A 36 -4.56 -0.14 -2.48
C PHE A 36 -4.55 -1.31 -3.46
N HIS A 37 -4.48 -1.00 -4.74
CA HIS A 37 -4.22 -1.96 -5.80
C HIS A 37 -2.74 -1.99 -6.14
N LEU A 38 -2.12 -3.16 -6.12
CA LEU A 38 -0.75 -3.35 -6.58
C LEU A 38 -0.72 -3.49 -8.11
N PHE A 39 -0.18 -2.48 -8.78
CA PHE A 39 0.09 -2.54 -10.21
C PHE A 39 1.46 -3.18 -10.46
N ASN A 40 1.46 -4.45 -10.85
CA ASN A 40 2.69 -5.14 -11.24
C ASN A 40 3.01 -4.88 -12.72
N HIS A 41 4.09 -4.17 -13.00
CA HIS A 41 4.56 -3.88 -14.37
C HIS A 41 5.10 -5.14 -15.07
N ASN A 42 5.50 -6.16 -14.32
CA ASN A 42 5.79 -7.49 -14.86
C ASN A 42 4.47 -8.25 -14.96
N ASN A 43 3.80 -8.10 -16.11
CA ASN A 43 2.71 -8.96 -16.58
C ASN A 43 3.02 -10.42 -16.19
N GLY A 44 2.34 -10.94 -15.15
CA GLY A 44 2.67 -12.14 -14.37
C GLY A 44 3.51 -13.18 -15.13
N GLY A 45 4.83 -13.04 -15.03
CA GLY A 45 5.79 -13.77 -15.87
C GLY A 45 5.44 -15.24 -16.01
N ARG A 46 5.01 -15.61 -17.22
CA ARG A 46 5.03 -16.95 -17.78
C ARG A 46 6.01 -16.95 -18.93
#